data_AF-V9VX69-F1
#
_entry.id   AF-V9VX69-F1
#
_cell.length_a   1.000
_cell.length_b   1.000
_cell.length_c   1.000
_cell.angle_alpha   90.00
_cell.angle_beta   90.00
_cell.angle_gamma   90.00
#
_symmetry.space_group_name_H-M   'P 1'
#
loop_
_entity.id
_entity.type
_entity.pdbx_description
1 polymer ?
#
loop_
_entity_poly.entity_id
_entity_poly.type
_entity_poly.pdbx_seq_one_letter_code
_entity_poly.pdbx_strand_id
1 'polypeptide(L)'
;MTEELIVVILVCGAFLLHLRSSLVITLSLPLGIFAAFIVMKLQGVNANIMSLGGIAIAIGVMVDAAIVMIEAMHRRIEKEPVTRENRWRIVSECATEVGACAVFLAGDYRG
;
A
#
# COMPACT_ATOMS: atom_id res chain seq x y z
N MET A 1 8.25 -30.99 -2.56
CA MET A 1 7.44 -31.15 -1.34
C MET A 1 8.08 -30.48 -0.13
N THR A 2 9.27 -30.88 0.33
CA THR A 2 9.92 -30.28 1.52
C THR A 2 10.38 -28.84 1.30
N GLU A 3 10.90 -28.49 0.12
CA GLU A 3 11.35 -27.12 -0.17
C GLU A 3 10.19 -26.11 -0.15
N GLU A 4 9.05 -26.47 -0.73
CA GLU A 4 7.84 -25.67 -0.71
C GLU A 4 7.32 -25.47 0.73
N LEU A 5 7.37 -26.53 1.56
CA LEU A 5 6.96 -26.46 2.96
C LEU A 5 7.90 -25.57 3.79
N ILE A 6 9.22 -25.65 3.54
CA ILE A 6 10.21 -24.80 4.20
C ILE A 6 9.95 -23.34 3.87
N VAL A 7 9.74 -23.01 2.59
CA VAL A 7 9.44 -21.64 2.17
C VAL A 7 8.15 -21.13 2.81
N VAL A 8 7.08 -21.94 2.83
CA VAL A 8 5.81 -21.58 3.46
C VAL A 8 5.97 -21.33 4.97
N ILE A 9 6.70 -22.19 5.70
CA ILE A 9 6.95 -22.02 7.13
C ILE A 9 7.80 -20.78 7.41
N LEU A 10 8.81 -20.52 6.58
CA LEU A 10 9.72 -19.37 6.72
C LEU A 10 8.98 -18.05 6.45
N VAL A 11 8.17 -18.02 5.40
CA VAL A 11 7.28 -16.88 5.08
C VAL A 11 6.28 -16.68 6.22
N CYS A 12 5.55 -17.73 6.63
CA CYS A 12 4.54 -17.64 7.69
C CYS A 12 5.15 -17.26 9.06
N GLY A 13 6.36 -17.74 9.36
CA GLY A 13 7.14 -17.35 10.54
C GLY A 13 7.59 -15.88 10.51
N ALA A 14 8.05 -15.40 9.35
CA ALA A 14 8.37 -13.98 9.15
C ALA A 14 7.10 -13.10 9.26
N PHE A 15 5.95 -13.60 8.81
CA PHE A 15 4.65 -12.95 9.02
C PHE A 15 4.33 -12.82 10.52
N LEU A 16 4.54 -13.87 11.34
CA LEU A 16 4.22 -13.89 12.78
C LEU A 16 4.98 -12.84 13.63
N LEU A 17 6.21 -12.46 13.25
CA LEU A 17 7.00 -11.44 13.97
C LEU A 17 6.65 -9.99 13.59
N HIS A 18 6.16 -9.76 12.36
CA HIS A 18 5.82 -8.43 11.82
C HIS A 18 4.36 -8.33 11.35
N LEU A 19 3.44 -9.08 11.99
CA LEU A 19 2.06 -9.30 11.54
C LEU A 19 1.32 -8.02 11.15
N ARG A 20 1.53 -6.90 11.83
CA ARG A 20 0.78 -5.67 11.52
C ARG A 20 1.18 -5.02 10.20
N SER A 21 2.48 -4.95 9.88
CA SER A 21 2.94 -4.32 8.63
C SER A 21 2.91 -5.29 7.46
N SER A 22 3.19 -6.57 7.70
CA SER A 22 3.23 -7.58 6.64
C SER A 22 1.84 -7.91 6.10
N LEU A 23 0.82 -7.96 6.97
CA LEU A 23 -0.57 -8.24 6.56
C LEU A 23 -1.13 -7.15 5.64
N VAL A 24 -0.72 -5.88 5.82
CA VAL A 24 -1.12 -4.76 4.96
C VAL A 24 -0.61 -4.98 3.54
N ILE A 25 0.65 -5.38 3.37
CA ILE A 25 1.26 -5.61 2.05
C ILE A 25 0.61 -6.79 1.33
N THR A 26 0.44 -7.91 2.04
CA THR A 26 -0.18 -9.13 1.49
C THR A 26 -1.63 -8.94 1.09
N LEU A 27 -2.39 -8.09 1.79
CA LEU A 27 -3.77 -7.76 1.40
C LEU A 27 -3.84 -6.72 0.28
N SER A 28 -2.90 -5.78 0.24
CA SER A 28 -2.90 -4.69 -0.76
C SER A 28 -2.55 -5.18 -2.16
N LEU A 29 -1.67 -6.17 -2.29
CA LEU A 29 -1.30 -6.81 -3.56
C LEU A 29 -2.51 -7.38 -4.34
N PRO A 30 -3.29 -8.32 -3.78
CA PRO A 30 -4.46 -8.88 -4.46
C PRO A 30 -5.57 -7.84 -4.66
N LEU A 31 -5.75 -6.91 -3.71
CA LEU A 31 -6.71 -5.81 -3.85
C LEU A 31 -6.35 -4.89 -5.03
N GLY A 32 -5.08 -4.53 -5.19
CA GLY A 32 -4.59 -3.72 -6.29
C GLY A 32 -4.80 -4.38 -7.65
N ILE A 33 -4.49 -5.68 -7.75
CA ILE A 33 -4.73 -6.47 -8.96
C ILE A 33 -6.23 -6.52 -9.29
N PHE A 34 -7.08 -6.78 -8.29
CA PHE A 34 -8.53 -6.84 -8.49
C PHE A 34 -9.10 -5.49 -8.96
N ALA A 35 -8.66 -4.39 -8.33
CA ALA A 35 -9.04 -3.05 -8.73
C ALA A 35 -8.62 -2.72 -10.18
N ALA A 36 -7.40 -3.10 -10.57
CA ALA A 36 -6.93 -2.88 -11.93
C ALA A 36 -7.73 -3.66 -12.98
N PHE A 37 -8.04 -4.93 -12.70
CA PHE A 37 -8.91 -5.74 -13.57
C PHE A 37 -10.31 -5.14 -13.72
N ILE A 38 -10.89 -4.58 -12.65
CA ILE A 38 -12.18 -3.88 -12.71
C ILE A 38 -12.10 -2.67 -13.65
N VAL A 39 -11.07 -1.83 -13.50
CA VAL A 39 -10.90 -0.62 -14.34
C VAL A 39 -10.68 -0.99 -15.80
N MET A 40 -9.85 -1.99 -16.09
CA MET A 40 -9.64 -2.47 -17.46
C MET A 40 -10.93 -2.98 -18.09
N LYS A 41 -11.74 -3.73 -17.32
CA LYS A 41 -13.04 -4.22 -17.79
C LYS A 41 -14.02 -3.09 -18.10
N LEU A 42 -14.03 -2.04 -17.27
CA LEU A 42 -14.88 -0.86 -17.47
C LEU A 42 -14.47 -0.06 -18.72
N GLN A 43 -13.17 0.03 -18.99
CA GLN A 43 -12.64 0.76 -20.16
C GLN A 43 -12.61 -0.09 -21.44
N GLY A 44 -12.92 -1.40 -21.37
CA GLY A 44 -12.85 -2.31 -22.51
C GLY A 44 -11.43 -2.55 -23.03
N VAL A 45 -10.41 -2.28 -22.22
CA VAL A 45 -8.99 -2.39 -22.61
C VAL A 45 -8.55 -3.84 -22.47
N ASN A 46 -7.90 -4.36 -23.51
CA ASN A 46 -7.34 -5.71 -23.49
C ASN A 46 -6.13 -5.81 -22.56
N ALA A 47 -6.02 -6.93 -21.86
CA ALA A 47 -4.91 -7.28 -20.98
C ALA A 47 -3.65 -7.61 -21.80
N ASN A 48 -3.00 -6.58 -22.32
CA ASN A 48 -1.74 -6.71 -23.04
C ASN A 48 -0.53 -6.47 -22.12
N ILE A 49 0.64 -7.04 -22.45
CA ILE A 49 1.87 -6.95 -21.63
C ILE A 49 2.25 -5.49 -21.33
N MET A 50 2.07 -4.57 -22.29
CA MET A 50 2.31 -3.14 -22.08
C MET A 50 1.36 -2.53 -21.04
N SER A 51 0.07 -2.90 -21.06
CA SER A 51 -0.94 -2.41 -20.11
C SER A 51 -0.76 -3.04 -18.73
N LEU A 52 -0.50 -4.35 -18.67
CA LEU A 52 -0.16 -5.08 -17.44
C LEU A 52 1.12 -4.52 -16.78
N GLY A 53 2.14 -4.18 -17.57
CA GLY A 53 3.37 -3.57 -17.07
C GLY A 53 3.13 -2.19 -16.44
N GLY A 54 2.32 -1.34 -17.08
CA GLY A 54 1.95 -0.03 -16.51
C GLY A 54 1.13 -0.15 -15.24
N ILE A 55 0.18 -1.10 -15.20
CA ILE A 55 -0.64 -1.40 -14.01
C ILE A 55 0.23 -1.89 -12.85
N ALA A 56 1.21 -2.76 -13.10
CA ALA A 56 2.11 -3.27 -12.06
C ALA A 56 2.90 -2.15 -11.39
N ILE A 57 3.43 -1.20 -12.18
CA ILE A 57 4.13 -0.01 -11.66
C ILE A 57 3.16 0.87 -10.86
N ALA A 58 1.98 1.15 -11.42
CA ALA A 58 0.98 2.00 -10.78
C ALA A 58 0.52 1.44 -9.42
N ILE A 59 0.27 0.12 -9.35
CA ILE A 59 -0.08 -0.55 -8.09
C ILE A 59 1.08 -0.43 -7.10
N GLY A 60 2.33 -0.63 -7.53
CA GLY A 60 3.51 -0.52 -6.66
C GLY A 60 3.61 0.86 -5.99
N VAL A 61 3.50 1.93 -6.78
CA VAL A 61 3.55 3.31 -6.26
C VAL A 61 2.35 3.64 -5.36
N MET A 62 1.16 3.17 -5.72
CA MET A 62 -0.05 3.38 -4.91
C MET A 62 0.04 2.68 -3.55
N VAL A 63 0.53 1.44 -3.53
CA VAL A 63 0.66 0.64 -2.30
C VAL A 63 1.76 1.21 -1.41
N ASP A 64 2.88 1.64 -1.97
CA ASP A 64 3.95 2.32 -1.22
C ASP A 64 3.44 3.57 -0.50
N ALA A 65 2.72 4.45 -1.21
CA ALA A 65 2.10 5.63 -0.62
C ALA A 65 1.08 5.29 0.49
N ALA A 66 0.29 4.22 0.30
CA ALA A 66 -0.66 3.74 1.30
C ALA A 66 0.03 3.22 2.57
N ILE A 67 1.15 2.49 2.42
CA ILE A 67 1.93 1.98 3.55
C ILE A 67 2.52 3.14 4.35
N VAL A 68 3.15 4.12 3.68
CA VAL A 68 3.70 5.32 4.34
C VAL A 68 2.62 6.09 5.09
N MET A 69 1.40 6.19 4.53
CA MET A 69 0.26 6.83 5.19
C MET A 69 -0.17 6.07 6.47
N ILE A 70 -0.26 4.75 6.40
CA ILE A 70 -0.63 3.91 7.55
C ILE A 70 0.44 4.02 8.65
N GLU A 71 1.72 4.00 8.28
CA GLU A 71 2.80 4.16 9.23
C GLU A 71 2.83 5.54 9.88
N ALA A 72 2.62 6.61 9.10
CA ALA A 72 2.54 7.97 9.63
C ALA A 72 1.37 8.11 10.62
N MET A 73 0.21 7.54 10.27
CA MET A 73 -0.94 7.46 11.17
C MET A 73 -0.61 6.67 12.43
N HIS A 74 0.01 5.49 12.32
CA HIS A 74 0.38 4.68 13.48
C HIS A 74 1.35 5.43 14.41
N ARG A 75 2.40 6.03 13.84
CA ARG A 75 3.38 6.85 14.56
C ARG A 75 2.74 8.08 15.23
N ARG A 76 1.72 8.68 14.62
CA ARG A 76 1.01 9.83 15.22
C ARG A 76 0.11 9.38 16.37
N ILE A 77 -0.61 8.28 16.20
CA ILE A 77 -1.50 7.70 17.23
C ILE A 77 -0.72 7.27 18.48
N GLU A 78 0.51 6.83 18.31
CA GLU A 78 1.42 6.49 19.42
C GLU A 78 1.86 7.73 20.22
N LYS A 79 1.95 8.90 19.55
CA LYS A 79 2.35 10.18 20.18
C LYS A 79 1.16 10.96 20.75
N GLU A 80 0.04 11.00 20.04
CA GLU A 80 -1.20 11.67 20.44
C GLU A 80 -2.37 10.68 20.37
N PRO A 81 -2.95 10.26 21.51
CA PRO A 81 -4.05 9.30 21.51
C PRO A 81 -5.30 9.89 20.85
N VAL A 82 -5.89 9.13 19.94
CA VAL A 82 -7.01 9.59 19.11
C VAL A 82 -8.27 9.75 19.95
N THR A 83 -8.67 11.00 20.19
CA THR A 83 -9.96 11.33 20.82
C THR A 83 -11.01 11.62 19.75
N ARG A 84 -12.30 11.44 20.06
CA ARG A 84 -13.42 11.62 19.11
C ARG A 84 -13.48 13.04 18.51
N GLU A 85 -12.99 14.05 19.25
CA GLU A 85 -12.87 15.44 18.79
C GLU A 85 -11.66 15.66 17.87
N ASN A 86 -10.48 15.08 18.19
CA ASN A 86 -9.25 15.30 17.43
C ASN A 86 -9.08 14.37 16.21
N ARG A 87 -9.91 13.32 16.09
CA ARG A 87 -9.77 12.29 15.05
C ARG A 87 -9.72 12.87 13.64
N TRP A 88 -10.60 13.82 13.33
CA TRP A 88 -10.64 14.46 12.01
C TRP A 88 -9.42 15.34 11.75
N ARG A 89 -8.96 16.09 12.77
CA ARG A 89 -7.75 16.92 12.68
C ARG A 89 -6.52 16.06 12.40
N ILE A 90 -6.31 15.02 13.20
CA ILE A 90 -5.16 14.11 13.07
C ILE A 90 -5.15 13.42 11.70
N VAL A 91 -6.30 12.94 11.24
CA VAL A 91 -6.41 12.34 9.89
C VAL A 91 -6.07 13.37 8.82
N SER A 92 -6.59 14.59 8.92
CA SER A 92 -6.33 15.63 7.93
C SER A 92 -4.85 16.04 7.88
N GLU A 93 -4.20 16.25 9.02
CA GLU A 93 -2.78 16.62 9.09
C GLU A 93 -1.86 15.52 8.55
N CYS A 94 -2.12 14.26 8.93
CA CYS A 94 -1.38 13.14 8.36
C CYS A 94 -1.60 13.03 6.85
N ALA A 95 -2.83 13.28 6.36
CA ALA A 95 -3.13 13.22 4.94
C ALA A 95 -2.43 14.35 4.15
N THR A 96 -2.34 15.57 4.69
CA THR A 96 -1.59 16.66 4.05
C THR A 96 -0.09 16.42 4.07
N GLU A 97 0.47 15.92 5.17
CA GLU A 97 1.91 15.67 5.29
C GLU A 97 2.36 14.55 4.34
N VAL A 98 1.64 13.43 4.33
CA VAL A 98 1.94 12.29 3.45
C VAL A 98 1.55 12.59 2.01
N GLY A 99 0.44 13.29 1.78
CA GLY A 99 0.00 13.70 0.44
C GLY A 99 0.99 14.64 -0.24
N ALA A 100 1.52 15.64 0.49
CA ALA A 100 2.57 16.51 -0.02
C ALA A 100 3.86 15.73 -0.31
N CYS A 101 4.23 14.77 0.56
CA CYS A 101 5.40 13.93 0.37
C CYS A 101 5.27 12.99 -0.86
N ALA A 102 4.09 12.37 -1.04
CA ALA A 102 3.80 11.52 -2.19
C ALA A 102 3.80 12.29 -3.52
N VAL A 103 3.25 13.51 -3.53
CA VAL A 103 3.28 14.38 -4.72
C VAL A 103 4.69 14.88 -5.02
N PHE A 104 5.48 15.20 -3.99
CA PHE A 104 6.87 15.62 -4.15
C PHE A 104 7.73 14.50 -4.75
N LEU A 105 7.63 13.27 -4.24
CA LEU A 105 8.32 12.10 -4.80
C LEU A 105 7.92 11.87 -6.26
N ALA A 106 6.64 11.99 -6.61
CA ALA A 106 6.19 11.88 -8.00
C ALA A 106 6.71 13.00 -8.92
N GLY A 107 7.06 14.18 -8.37
CA GLY A 107 7.64 15.30 -9.10
C GLY A 107 9.15 15.18 -9.34
N ASP A 108 9.88 14.48 -8.46
CA ASP A 108 11.34 14.33 -8.53
C ASP A 108 11.79 13.35 -9.64
N TYR A 109 10.94 12.39 -10.05
CA TYR A 109 11.19 11.48 -11.19
C TYR A 109 11.10 12.14 -12.58
N ARG A 110 10.95 13.47 -12.66
CA ARG A 110 10.93 14.25 -13.91
C ARG A 110 12.24 15.04 -14.18
N GLY A 111 13.26 14.90 -13.32
CA GLY A 111 14.57 15.54 -13.46
C GLY A 111 15.57 14.72 -14.28
#